data_AF-A0A0B8PM97-F1
#
_entry.id   AF-A0A0B8PM97-F1
#
_cell.length_a   1.000
_cell.length_b   1.000
_cell.length_c   1.000
_cell.angle_alpha   90.00
_cell.angle_beta   90.00
_cell.angle_gamma   90.00
#
_symmetry.space_group_name_H-M   'P 1'
#
loop_
_entity.id
_entity.type
_entity.pdbx_description
1 polymer ?
#
loop_
_entity_poly.entity_id
_entity_poly.type
_entity_poly.pdbx_seq_one_letter_code
_entity_poly.pdbx_strand_id
1 'polypeptide(L)'
;MKWISALVSIVLSFNVFASVEQYVRFEQQGEIQYGKLSNNQIYPISGDLFAEHQISNQSIPLDSVTLLLPTEPEKVFAVGMNFASHLASSSSAPPPLFLKLPTSLILSGETILVPKDAKNLHFEGEMVLVIGKMAKEVSLDDASDTSGV
;
A
#
# COMPACT_ATOMS: atom_id res chain seq x y z
N MET A 1 51.75 0.77 -39.72
CA MET A 1 50.38 0.27 -39.49
C MET A 1 50.16 0.15 -37.99
N LYS A 2 49.40 1.08 -37.39
CA LYS A 2 49.10 1.11 -35.94
C LYS A 2 47.90 0.21 -35.66
N TRP A 3 48.04 -0.74 -34.75
CA TRP A 3 46.96 -1.59 -34.26
C TRP A 3 46.26 -0.86 -33.11
N ILE A 4 44.95 -0.61 -33.25
CA ILE A 4 44.12 -0.02 -32.20
C ILE A 4 43.47 -1.18 -31.44
N SER A 5 43.89 -1.38 -30.19
CA SER A 5 43.23 -2.30 -29.27
C SER A 5 41.93 -1.66 -28.77
N ALA A 6 40.78 -2.23 -29.14
CA ALA A 6 39.49 -1.80 -28.61
C ALA A 6 39.25 -2.45 -27.24
N LEU A 7 39.14 -1.63 -26.20
CA LEU A 7 38.72 -2.07 -24.87
C LEU A 7 37.20 -2.15 -24.86
N VAL A 8 36.65 -3.36 -24.72
CA VAL A 8 35.22 -3.59 -24.51
C VAL A 8 34.95 -3.49 -23.00
N SER A 9 34.41 -2.36 -22.56
CA SER A 9 33.84 -2.24 -21.21
C SER A 9 32.50 -2.97 -21.17
N ILE A 10 32.48 -4.11 -20.48
CA ILE A 10 31.23 -4.79 -20.11
C ILE A 10 30.65 -4.05 -18.91
N VAL A 11 29.55 -3.34 -19.11
CA VAL A 11 28.75 -2.78 -18.01
C VAL A 11 27.81 -3.89 -17.53
N LEU A 12 28.05 -4.42 -16.33
CA LEU A 12 27.11 -5.31 -15.65
C LEU A 12 25.98 -4.47 -15.05
N SER A 13 24.81 -4.51 -15.65
CA SER A 13 23.60 -3.92 -15.06
C SER A 13 23.09 -4.83 -13.94
N PHE A 14 23.23 -4.41 -12.69
CA PHE A 14 22.52 -5.02 -11.57
C PHE A 14 21.06 -4.58 -11.63
N ASN A 15 20.15 -5.53 -11.86
CA ASN A 15 18.73 -5.29 -11.62
C ASN A 15 18.53 -5.31 -10.10
N VAL A 16 18.32 -4.14 -9.50
CA VAL A 16 17.79 -4.04 -8.14
C VAL A 16 16.30 -4.35 -8.25
N PHE A 17 15.93 -5.61 -8.05
CA PHE A 17 14.55 -5.93 -7.73
C PHE A 17 14.34 -5.55 -6.26
N ALA A 18 13.62 -4.46 -6.01
CA ALA A 18 13.11 -4.21 -4.68
C ALA A 18 12.17 -5.37 -4.31
N SER A 19 12.49 -6.12 -3.25
CA SER A 19 11.57 -7.12 -2.73
C SER A 19 10.39 -6.38 -2.12
N VAL A 20 9.18 -6.65 -2.61
CA VAL A 20 7.95 -6.14 -1.98
C VAL A 20 7.85 -6.76 -0.59
N GLU A 21 7.84 -5.91 0.43
CA GLU A 21 7.52 -6.33 1.77
C GLU A 21 6.02 -6.19 2.00
N GLN A 22 5.44 -7.14 2.73
CA GLN A 22 4.02 -7.13 3.05
C GLN A 22 3.88 -7.06 4.56
N TYR A 23 3.08 -6.13 5.04
CA TYR A 23 2.77 -5.97 6.45
C TYR A 23 1.29 -6.20 6.68
N VAL A 24 0.97 -6.80 7.82
CA VAL A 24 -0.39 -7.05 8.27
C VAL A 24 -0.58 -6.56 9.69
N ARG A 25 -1.81 -6.15 10.00
CA ARG A 25 -2.29 -5.95 11.36
C ARG A 25 -3.14 -7.16 11.74
N PHE A 26 -2.92 -7.72 12.91
CA PHE A 26 -3.61 -8.93 13.33
C PHE A 26 -3.88 -8.93 14.84
N GLU A 27 -4.87 -9.71 15.23
CA GLU A 27 -5.18 -10.03 16.62
C GLU A 27 -4.83 -11.48 16.92
N GLN A 28 -4.12 -11.71 18.02
CA GLN A 28 -3.86 -13.03 18.58
C GLN A 28 -4.06 -13.00 20.09
N GLN A 29 -4.92 -13.87 20.61
CA GLN A 29 -5.19 -13.98 22.06
C GLN A 29 -5.60 -12.65 22.74
N GLY A 30 -6.29 -11.77 22.00
CA GLY A 30 -6.73 -10.46 22.49
C GLY A 30 -5.67 -9.35 22.37
N GLU A 31 -4.47 -9.65 21.90
CA GLU A 31 -3.44 -8.65 21.62
C GLU A 31 -3.43 -8.31 20.13
N ILE A 32 -3.42 -7.01 19.83
CA ILE A 32 -3.32 -6.48 18.46
C ILE A 32 -1.89 -6.06 18.18
N GLN A 33 -1.34 -6.54 17.08
CA GLN A 33 0.04 -6.30 16.68
C GLN A 33 0.16 -6.13 15.17
N TYR A 34 1.29 -5.60 14.74
CA TYR A 34 1.71 -5.61 13.34
C TYR A 34 2.74 -6.71 13.11
N GLY A 35 2.86 -7.19 11.87
CA GLY A 35 3.86 -8.17 11.50
C GLY A 35 4.14 -8.18 10.01
N LYS A 36 5.36 -8.59 9.65
CA LYS A 36 5.74 -8.84 8.25
C LYS A 36 5.18 -10.19 7.82
N LEU A 37 4.44 -10.22 6.72
CA LEU A 37 3.90 -11.43 6.11
C LEU A 37 4.89 -12.00 5.10
N SER A 38 5.21 -13.28 5.24
CA SER A 38 5.98 -14.03 4.25
C SER A 38 5.61 -15.52 4.30
N ASN A 39 5.29 -16.12 3.17
CA ASN A 39 5.01 -17.57 3.07
C ASN A 39 3.94 -18.09 4.06
N ASN A 40 2.81 -17.39 4.22
CA ASN A 40 1.76 -17.68 5.20
C ASN A 40 2.23 -17.68 6.67
N GLN A 41 3.35 -17.01 6.94
CA GLN A 41 3.88 -16.78 8.27
C GLN A 41 3.93 -15.28 8.54
N ILE A 42 3.52 -14.89 9.74
CA ILE A 42 3.62 -13.53 10.24
C ILE A 42 4.80 -13.48 11.18
N TYR A 43 5.71 -12.53 10.94
CA TYR A 43 6.81 -12.21 11.83
C TYR A 43 6.45 -10.91 12.56
N PRO A 44 6.01 -10.99 13.83
CA PRO A 44 5.58 -9.80 14.57
C PRO A 44 6.66 -8.73 14.60
N ILE A 45 6.25 -7.46 14.55
CA ILE A 45 7.17 -6.34 14.72
C ILE A 45 7.00 -5.72 16.11
N SER A 46 8.12 -5.29 16.69
CA SER A 46 8.16 -4.45 17.88
C SER A 46 8.59 -3.04 17.48
N GLY A 47 7.76 -2.04 17.78
CA GLY A 47 7.96 -0.66 17.34
C GLY A 47 6.76 -0.16 16.55
N ASP A 48 6.99 0.83 15.69
CA ASP A 48 5.96 1.45 14.86
C ASP A 48 6.07 0.98 13.41
N LEU A 49 4.93 0.71 12.75
CA LEU A 49 4.89 0.25 11.36
C LEU A 49 5.57 1.23 10.38
N PHE A 50 5.45 2.54 10.63
CA PHE A 50 5.93 3.62 9.77
C PHE A 50 7.22 4.29 10.27
N ALA A 51 7.73 3.86 11.42
CA ALA A 51 9.01 4.30 11.97
C ALA A 51 9.92 3.09 12.26
N GLU A 52 10.91 3.29 13.14
CA GLU A 52 11.83 2.21 13.51
C GLU A 52 11.08 1.06 14.20
N HIS A 53 11.30 -0.15 13.69
CA HIS A 53 10.78 -1.38 14.26
C HIS A 53 11.77 -2.53 14.08
N GLN A 54 11.60 -3.55 14.91
CA GLN A 54 12.35 -4.80 14.84
C GLN A 54 11.42 -5.93 14.46
N ILE A 55 11.80 -6.70 13.45
CA ILE A 55 11.06 -7.89 13.02
C ILE A 55 11.51 -9.08 13.88
N SER A 56 10.55 -9.79 14.46
CA SER A 56 10.82 -11.00 15.24
C SER A 56 11.40 -12.12 14.36
N ASN A 57 12.29 -12.93 14.92
CA ASN A 57 12.74 -14.18 14.29
C ASN A 57 11.77 -15.35 14.51
N GLN A 58 10.76 -15.15 15.37
CA GLN A 58 9.70 -16.13 15.61
C GLN A 58 8.51 -15.79 14.73
N SER A 59 7.99 -16.81 14.04
CA SER A 59 6.81 -16.68 13.18
C SER A 59 5.57 -17.25 13.83
N ILE A 60 4.44 -16.73 13.40
CA ILE A 60 3.09 -17.17 13.74
C ILE A 60 2.40 -17.58 12.43
N PRO A 61 1.77 -18.76 12.36
CA PRO A 61 0.97 -19.15 11.20
C PRO A 61 -0.15 -18.15 10.93
N LEU A 62 -0.30 -17.71 9.68
CA LEU A 62 -1.32 -16.74 9.25
C LEU A 62 -2.75 -17.19 9.59
N ASP A 63 -3.01 -18.49 9.53
CA ASP A 63 -4.31 -19.10 9.84
C ASP A 63 -4.62 -19.21 11.34
N SER A 64 -3.65 -18.87 12.20
CA SER A 64 -3.79 -18.89 13.67
C SER A 64 -4.13 -17.54 14.28
N VAL A 65 -4.35 -16.50 13.46
CA VAL A 65 -4.67 -15.14 13.89
C VAL A 65 -5.92 -14.60 13.21
N THR A 66 -6.47 -13.53 13.74
CA THR A 66 -7.52 -12.75 13.05
C THR A 66 -6.87 -11.55 12.36
N LEU A 67 -6.97 -11.45 11.03
CA LEU A 67 -6.50 -10.26 10.31
C LEU A 67 -7.43 -9.07 10.59
N LEU A 68 -6.83 -7.88 10.70
CA LEU A 68 -7.52 -6.61 10.87
C LEU A 68 -7.24 -5.70 9.65
N LEU A 69 -7.90 -4.53 9.61
CA LEU A 69 -7.56 -3.52 8.62
C LEU A 69 -6.07 -3.18 8.75
N PRO A 70 -5.35 -2.95 7.63
CA PRO A 70 -3.90 -2.80 7.65
C PRO A 70 -3.43 -1.57 8.42
N THR A 71 -4.32 -0.62 8.73
CA THR A 71 -4.10 0.55 9.57
C THR A 71 -5.39 0.97 10.27
N GLU A 72 -5.33 2.03 11.07
CA GLU A 72 -6.48 2.70 11.68
C GLU A 72 -6.65 4.10 11.06
N PRO A 73 -7.20 4.21 9.83
CA PRO A 73 -7.27 5.49 9.14
C PRO A 73 -8.33 6.41 9.75
N GLU A 74 -7.98 7.67 9.98
CA GLU A 74 -8.94 8.70 10.41
C GLU A 74 -9.82 9.19 9.24
N LYS A 75 -9.31 9.08 8.01
CA LYS A 75 -9.95 9.57 6.79
C LYS A 75 -9.41 8.83 5.57
N VAL A 76 -10.24 8.66 4.56
CA VAL A 76 -9.84 8.07 3.27
C VAL A 76 -10.17 9.07 2.16
N PHE A 77 -9.13 9.65 1.56
CA PHE A 77 -9.28 10.45 0.35
C PHE A 77 -9.21 9.55 -0.87
N ALA A 78 -10.10 9.78 -1.83
CA ALA A 78 -10.15 9.09 -3.10
C ALA A 78 -10.09 10.10 -4.25
N VAL A 79 -9.55 9.65 -5.39
CA VAL A 79 -9.33 10.47 -6.58
C VAL A 79 -10.21 9.94 -7.71
N GLY A 80 -11.23 10.71 -8.09
CA GLY A 80 -12.09 10.33 -9.20
C GLY A 80 -11.42 10.59 -10.55
N MET A 81 -11.77 9.80 -11.58
CA MET A 81 -11.41 10.09 -12.97
C MET A 81 -9.88 10.17 -13.23
N ASN A 82 -9.08 9.45 -12.44
CA ASN A 82 -7.62 9.49 -12.51
C ASN A 82 -6.98 8.46 -13.48
N PHE A 83 -7.80 7.83 -14.33
CA PHE A 83 -7.34 6.93 -15.38
C PHE A 83 -7.90 7.38 -16.72
N ALA A 84 -7.02 7.53 -17.73
CA ALA A 84 -7.42 8.02 -19.05
C ALA A 84 -8.51 7.16 -19.71
N SER A 85 -8.53 5.86 -19.44
CA SER A 85 -9.55 4.93 -19.92
C SER A 85 -10.95 5.15 -19.32
N HIS A 86 -11.07 5.90 -18.23
CA HIS A 86 -12.34 6.25 -17.59
C HIS A 86 -12.85 7.63 -17.98
N LEU A 87 -12.05 8.39 -18.75
CA LEU A 87 -12.45 9.69 -19.27
C LEU A 87 -13.19 9.54 -20.60
N ALA A 88 -14.35 10.21 -20.74
CA ALA A 88 -15.08 10.27 -22.01
C ALA A 88 -14.33 11.10 -23.08
N SER A 89 -13.47 12.02 -22.65
CA SER A 89 -12.61 12.86 -23.49
C SER A 89 -11.37 13.27 -22.68
N SER A 90 -10.30 13.68 -23.36
CA SER A 90 -9.14 14.26 -22.67
C SER A 90 -9.55 15.47 -21.84
N SER A 91 -9.02 15.56 -20.62
CA SER A 91 -9.23 16.67 -19.70
C SER A 91 -7.89 17.17 -19.18
N SER A 92 -7.74 18.49 -19.09
CA SER A 92 -6.61 19.14 -18.42
C SER A 92 -6.93 19.57 -16.99
N ALA A 93 -8.18 19.38 -16.53
CA ALA A 93 -8.57 19.70 -15.17
C ALA A 93 -7.94 18.69 -14.19
N PRO A 94 -7.55 19.13 -12.98
CA PRO A 94 -7.08 18.23 -11.96
C PRO A 94 -8.18 17.21 -11.61
N PRO A 95 -7.83 15.95 -11.34
CA PRO A 95 -8.79 14.94 -10.90
C PRO A 95 -9.55 15.39 -9.64
N PRO A 96 -10.87 15.19 -9.55
CA PRO A 96 -11.64 15.55 -8.37
C PRO A 96 -11.27 14.67 -7.17
N LEU A 97 -11.19 15.30 -5.99
CA LEU A 97 -11.02 14.61 -4.71
C LEU A 97 -12.37 14.46 -4.01
N PHE A 98 -12.56 13.32 -3.33
CA PHE A 98 -13.70 13.08 -2.46
C PHE A 98 -13.29 12.24 -1.24
N LEU A 99 -14.19 12.17 -0.25
CA LEU A 99 -13.96 11.47 1.02
C LEU A 99 -14.80 10.20 1.10
N LYS A 100 -14.18 9.11 1.55
CA LYS A 100 -14.87 7.93 2.09
C LYS A 100 -14.63 7.90 3.59
N LEU A 101 -15.69 7.62 4.36
CA LEU A 101 -15.57 7.53 5.82
C LEU A 101 -14.90 6.19 6.20
N PRO A 102 -14.05 6.15 7.24
CA PRO A 102 -13.43 4.90 7.72
C PRO A 102 -14.45 3.81 8.06
N THR A 103 -15.66 4.19 8.47
CA THR A 103 -16.78 3.27 8.73
C THR A 103 -17.27 2.49 7.51
N SER A 104 -16.81 2.83 6.29
CA SER A 104 -17.09 2.09 5.06
C SER A 104 -16.06 1.00 4.73
N LEU A 105 -14.96 0.92 5.48
CA LEU A 105 -13.91 -0.07 5.27
C LEU A 105 -14.35 -1.44 5.82
N ILE A 106 -14.01 -2.49 5.08
CA ILE A 106 -14.25 -3.90 5.43
C ILE A 106 -13.00 -4.71 5.10
N LEU A 107 -12.84 -5.87 5.72
CA LEU A 107 -11.73 -6.78 5.44
C LEU A 107 -11.92 -7.50 4.11
N SER A 108 -10.81 -8.00 3.57
CA SER A 108 -10.84 -8.88 2.41
C SER A 108 -11.70 -10.12 2.70
N GLY A 109 -12.64 -10.42 1.81
CA GLY A 109 -13.58 -11.54 1.95
C GLY A 109 -14.86 -11.22 2.73
N GLU A 110 -14.98 -10.03 3.34
CA GLU A 110 -16.23 -9.61 3.97
C GLU A 110 -17.31 -9.24 2.95
N THR A 111 -18.56 -9.23 3.41
CA THR A 111 -19.72 -8.94 2.57
C THR A 111 -19.93 -7.43 2.43
N ILE A 112 -20.02 -6.96 1.19
CA ILE A 112 -20.47 -5.58 0.91
C ILE A 112 -21.97 -5.48 1.16
N LEU A 113 -22.37 -4.68 2.15
CA LEU A 113 -23.77 -4.41 2.45
C LEU A 113 -24.33 -3.36 1.49
N VAL A 114 -25.18 -3.79 0.56
CA VAL A 114 -25.80 -2.91 -0.43
C VAL A 114 -27.11 -2.32 0.13
N PRO A 115 -27.27 -0.98 0.17
CA PRO A 115 -28.53 -0.36 0.56
C PRO A 115 -29.69 -0.86 -0.32
N LYS A 116 -30.86 -1.09 0.29
CA LYS A 116 -32.03 -1.70 -0.42
C LYS A 116 -32.51 -0.89 -1.63
N ASP A 117 -32.27 0.42 -1.61
CA ASP A 117 -32.66 1.37 -2.65
C ASP A 117 -31.53 1.66 -3.66
N ALA A 118 -30.34 1.08 -3.48
CA ALA A 118 -29.25 1.20 -4.43
C ALA A 118 -29.58 0.44 -5.73
N LYS A 119 -29.79 1.18 -6.83
CA LYS A 119 -30.12 0.62 -8.15
C LYS A 119 -28.92 0.55 -9.11
N ASN A 120 -27.82 1.19 -8.73
CA ASN A 120 -26.65 1.38 -9.60
C ASN A 120 -25.38 1.28 -8.77
N LEU A 121 -24.95 0.03 -8.51
CA LEU A 121 -23.75 -0.28 -7.76
C LEU A 121 -22.64 -0.68 -8.72
N HIS A 122 -21.47 -0.06 -8.57
CA HIS A 122 -20.27 -0.34 -9.35
C HIS A 122 -19.12 -0.70 -8.42
N PHE A 123 -18.14 -1.43 -8.95
CA PHE A 123 -16.87 -1.68 -8.28
C PHE A 123 -15.77 -0.88 -8.97
N GLU A 124 -14.81 -0.38 -8.20
CA GLU A 124 -13.62 0.30 -8.69
C GLU A 124 -12.41 -0.33 -8.02
N GLY A 125 -11.49 -0.86 -8.84
CA GLY A 125 -10.21 -1.38 -8.37
C GLY A 125 -9.20 -0.25 -8.37
N GLU A 126 -8.68 0.12 -7.20
CA GLU A 126 -7.80 1.26 -7.03
C GLU A 126 -6.50 0.87 -6.32
N MET A 127 -5.42 1.56 -6.67
CA MET A 127 -4.19 1.55 -5.88
C MET A 127 -4.38 2.50 -4.70
N VAL A 128 -4.10 2.00 -3.50
CA VAL A 128 -4.22 2.78 -2.26
C VAL A 128 -2.84 3.13 -1.74
N LEU A 129 -2.68 4.39 -1.34
CA LEU A 129 -1.50 4.86 -0.62
C LEU A 129 -1.85 5.03 0.86
N VAL A 130 -1.01 4.47 1.72
CA VAL A 130 -1.07 4.68 3.17
C VAL A 130 -0.03 5.73 3.53
N ILE A 131 -0.46 6.81 4.17
CA ILE A 131 0.42 7.91 4.57
C ILE A 131 0.92 7.63 5.99
N GLY A 132 2.21 7.35 6.13
CA GLY A 132 2.83 6.96 7.40
C GLY A 132 3.31 8.12 8.25
N LYS A 133 3.38 9.34 7.69
CA LYS A 133 3.88 10.53 8.38
C LYS A 133 2.93 11.71 8.20
N MET A 134 2.77 12.50 9.26
CA MET A 134 2.05 13.77 9.16
C MET A 134 2.80 14.69 8.19
N ALA A 135 2.07 15.23 7.21
CA ALA A 135 2.65 16.05 6.16
C ALA A 135 1.71 17.20 5.77
N LYS A 136 2.30 18.31 5.32
CA LYS A 136 1.59 19.50 4.84
C LYS A 136 2.47 20.22 3.81
N GLU A 137 1.86 20.71 2.73
CA GLU A 137 2.56 21.48 1.67
C GLU A 137 3.79 20.73 1.11
N VAL A 138 3.64 19.42 0.93
CA VAL A 138 4.68 18.53 0.41
C VAL A 138 4.93 18.82 -1.06
N SER A 139 6.20 18.98 -1.44
CA SER A 139 6.58 19.13 -2.84
C SER A 139 6.40 17.81 -3.60
N LEU A 140 6.40 17.86 -4.94
CA LEU A 140 6.35 16.63 -5.73
C LEU A 140 7.59 15.75 -5.51
N ASP A 141 8.75 16.36 -5.29
CA ASP A 141 10.02 15.65 -5.11
C ASP A 141 10.08 14.96 -3.73
N ASP A 142 9.39 15.51 -2.72
CA ASP A 142 9.35 14.97 -1.36
C ASP A 142 8.16 14.01 -1.12
N ALA A 143 7.31 13.78 -2.12
CA ALA A 143 6.06 13.04 -1.95
C ALA A 143 6.28 11.61 -1.44
N SER A 144 7.30 10.91 -1.94
CA SER A 144 7.64 9.55 -1.53
C SER A 144 8.09 9.43 -0.07
N ASP A 145 8.54 10.52 0.55
CA ASP A 145 9.04 10.50 1.93
C ASP A 145 7.91 10.43 2.96
N THR A 146 6.68 10.67 2.51
CA THR A 146 5.45 10.71 3.33
C THR A 146 4.62 9.43 3.24
N SER A 147 4.77 8.67 2.15
CA SER A 147 4.17 7.34 2.03
C SER A 147 4.80 6.37 3.03
N GLY A 148 3.96 5.52 3.62
CA GLY A 148 4.38 4.44 4.51
C GLY A 148 5.03 3.27 3.77
N VAL A 149 5.31 2.20 4.51
CA VAL A 149 5.77 0.90 3.99
C VAL A 149 4.74 0.21 3.12
#